data_AF-A0AAU4S8U6-F1
#
_entry.id   AF-A0AAU4S8U6-F1
#
_cell.length_a   1.000
_cell.length_b   1.000
_cell.length_c   1.000
_cell.angle_alpha   90.00
_cell.angle_beta   90.00
_cell.angle_gamma   90.00
#
_symmetry.space_group_name_H-M   'P 1'
#
loop_
_entity.id
_entity.type
_entity.pdbx_description
1 polymer ?
#
loop_
_entity_poly.entity_id
_entity_poly.type
_entity_poly.pdbx_seq_one_letter_code
_entity_poly.pdbx_strand_id
1 'polypeptide(L)'
;MTTNIGIHRGRRRHGGIRKTVFPVRPAAPARPCILPPAASIDTRLVHRTHQKDVLPTDITKHDDGHYTVSTQWPADHRRFTDEQGNFLPSLVIESVRQAVILVAHDGLGVPLGHQFLVSSAHHRVDPSRLLAPDAPARLDLDVSIHDLKHRRGVPSALEARVVLRVDGEIIGTGGGECSVMTGEVYRRLRRGRTETAWADALAAPLPAPVPPHSVGRTHDCDVALAPGERPGEWLLRADVSNELMFDHPNDHMPAMVLLDAAQQAAYAVFGERPFRPSSCEVSCSRYVEFDSACVVRADLKEEADRGYVLSVTGHQNGEQVFEILFR
;
A
#
# COMPACT_ATOMS: atom_id res chain seq x y z
N MET A 1 11.69 -35.76 -13.88
CA MET A 1 12.96 -35.65 -14.62
C MET A 1 12.92 -34.40 -15.46
N THR A 2 14.04 -33.67 -15.43
CA THR A 2 14.42 -32.50 -16.25
C THR A 2 13.49 -31.27 -16.24
N THR A 3 13.79 -30.35 -15.32
CA THR A 3 13.50 -28.91 -15.42
C THR A 3 14.65 -28.25 -16.17
N ASN A 4 14.34 -27.51 -17.24
CA ASN A 4 15.20 -26.42 -17.71
C ASN A 4 14.53 -25.09 -17.37
N ILE A 5 15.36 -24.17 -16.88
CA ILE A 5 15.05 -22.81 -16.46
C ILE A 5 14.96 -21.90 -17.69
N GLY A 6 14.01 -20.96 -17.68
CA GLY A 6 13.93 -19.84 -18.62
C GLY A 6 13.73 -18.53 -17.87
N ILE A 7 14.83 -17.78 -17.72
CA ILE A 7 14.92 -16.43 -17.18
C ILE A 7 14.21 -15.44 -18.14
N HIS A 8 13.27 -14.64 -17.65
CA HIS A 8 12.85 -13.44 -18.37
C HIS A 8 13.64 -12.23 -17.86
N ARG A 9 14.76 -11.91 -18.54
CA ARG A 9 15.44 -10.62 -18.42
C ARG A 9 14.60 -9.57 -19.14
N GLY A 10 13.79 -8.83 -18.38
CA GLY A 10 13.23 -7.56 -18.83
C GLY A 10 14.34 -6.52 -18.88
N ARG A 11 14.68 -6.02 -20.08
CA ARG A 11 15.58 -4.88 -20.26
C ARG A 11 15.01 -3.66 -19.54
N ARG A 12 15.75 -3.09 -18.60
CA ARG A 12 15.54 -1.71 -18.14
C ARG A 12 15.62 -0.80 -19.37
N ARG A 13 14.51 -0.17 -19.73
CA ARG A 13 14.51 1.01 -20.60
C ARG A 13 14.33 2.22 -19.70
N HIS A 14 15.33 3.10 -19.68
CA HIS A 14 15.16 4.47 -19.20
C HIS A 14 14.25 5.20 -20.19
N GLY A 15 12.95 5.20 -19.91
CA GLY A 15 11.98 6.10 -20.53
C GLY A 15 11.82 7.32 -19.63
N GLY A 16 12.27 8.48 -20.10
CA GLY A 16 12.01 9.75 -19.41
C GLY A 16 10.50 9.95 -19.22
N ILE A 17 10.13 10.35 -18.01
CA ILE A 17 8.76 10.72 -17.65
C ILE A 17 8.35 11.91 -18.54
N ARG A 18 7.59 11.63 -19.60
CA ARG A 18 6.91 12.69 -20.35
C ARG A 18 5.75 13.19 -19.49
N LYS A 19 5.74 14.48 -19.19
CA LYS A 19 4.58 15.20 -18.65
C LYS A 19 3.44 15.12 -19.69
N THR A 20 2.58 14.12 -19.60
CA THR A 20 1.31 14.10 -20.32
C THR A 20 0.31 14.94 -19.56
N VAL A 21 -0.06 16.08 -20.16
CA VAL A 21 -1.17 16.93 -19.70
C VAL A 21 -2.46 16.24 -20.11
N PHE A 22 -3.25 15.80 -19.13
CA PHE A 22 -4.61 15.29 -19.38
C PHE A 22 -5.57 16.49 -19.57
N PRO A 23 -6.51 16.43 -20.54
CA PRO A 23 -7.52 17.47 -20.69
C PRO A 23 -8.45 17.46 -19.47
N VAL A 24 -8.50 18.58 -18.76
CA VAL A 24 -9.42 18.83 -17.64
C VAL A 24 -10.81 19.11 -18.20
N ARG A 25 -11.79 18.29 -17.83
CA ARG A 25 -13.21 18.54 -18.13
C ARG A 25 -13.76 19.45 -17.01
N PRO A 26 -14.45 20.58 -17.29
CA PRO A 26 -15.00 21.43 -16.25
C PRO A 26 -16.11 20.71 -15.48
N ALA A 27 -16.03 20.71 -14.15
CA ALA A 27 -17.08 20.21 -13.26
C ALA A 27 -18.18 21.28 -13.08
N ALA A 28 -19.44 20.87 -13.12
CA ALA A 28 -20.58 21.73 -12.76
C ALA A 28 -20.64 21.90 -11.22
N PRO A 29 -21.14 23.04 -10.71
CA PRO A 29 -21.18 23.30 -9.26
C PRO A 29 -22.15 22.34 -8.55
N ALA A 30 -21.65 21.61 -7.56
CA ALA A 30 -22.43 20.69 -6.74
C ALA A 30 -23.22 21.43 -5.65
N ARG A 31 -24.51 21.15 -5.54
CA ARG A 31 -25.34 21.53 -4.38
C ARG A 31 -25.00 20.62 -3.19
N PRO A 32 -25.06 21.10 -1.93
CA PRO A 32 -24.86 20.26 -0.76
C PRO A 32 -25.95 19.19 -0.71
N CYS A 33 -25.59 17.97 -1.10
CA CYS A 33 -26.46 16.82 -1.06
C CYS A 33 -26.29 16.17 0.32
N ILE A 34 -27.33 16.21 1.15
CA ILE A 34 -27.42 15.32 2.32
C ILE A 34 -27.64 13.93 1.75
N LEU A 35 -26.55 13.23 1.45
CA LEU A 35 -26.58 11.88 0.90
C LEU A 35 -27.10 10.89 1.96
N PRO A 36 -27.89 9.88 1.56
CA PRO A 36 -28.26 8.77 2.43
C PRO A 36 -27.01 8.06 3.00
N PRO A 37 -27.15 7.25 4.07
CA PRO A 37 -26.04 6.44 4.56
C PRO A 37 -25.45 5.66 3.39
N ALA A 38 -24.13 5.76 3.18
CA ALA A 38 -23.46 5.04 2.12
C ALA A 38 -23.82 3.55 2.22
N ALA A 39 -24.20 2.94 1.10
CA ALA A 39 -24.31 1.50 1.04
C ALA A 39 -22.94 0.91 1.41
N SER A 40 -22.91 -0.03 2.35
CA SER A 40 -21.64 -0.62 2.76
C SER A 40 -21.08 -1.48 1.62
N ILE A 41 -19.91 -1.12 1.11
CA ILE A 41 -19.14 -2.00 0.22
C ILE A 41 -18.81 -3.29 0.98
N ASP A 42 -19.05 -4.44 0.34
CA ASP A 42 -18.71 -5.75 0.89
C ASP A 42 -17.21 -5.81 1.19
N THR A 43 -16.86 -6.11 2.44
CA THR A 43 -15.47 -6.11 2.91
C THR A 43 -14.58 -7.05 2.10
N ARG A 44 -15.14 -8.13 1.53
CA ARG A 44 -14.42 -9.11 0.69
C ARG A 44 -13.92 -8.50 -0.62
N LEU A 45 -14.59 -7.46 -1.14
CA LEU A 45 -14.21 -6.79 -2.38
C LEU A 45 -13.04 -5.83 -2.21
N VAL A 46 -12.62 -5.54 -0.98
CA VAL A 46 -11.47 -4.67 -0.65
C VAL A 46 -10.42 -5.36 0.22
N HIS A 47 -10.58 -6.67 0.42
CA HIS A 47 -9.75 -7.53 1.26
C HIS A 47 -9.65 -6.99 2.70
N ARG A 48 -10.82 -6.77 3.29
CA ARG A 48 -10.97 -6.39 4.70
C ARG A 48 -11.82 -7.40 5.46
N THR A 49 -11.51 -7.65 6.73
CA THR A 49 -12.34 -8.46 7.62
C THR A 49 -13.39 -7.59 8.33
N HIS A 50 -13.03 -6.35 8.66
CA HIS A 50 -13.91 -5.45 9.42
C HIS A 50 -14.39 -4.26 8.57
N GLN A 51 -15.69 -3.95 8.69
CA GLN A 51 -16.32 -2.85 7.95
C GLN A 51 -15.73 -1.48 8.28
N LYS A 52 -15.26 -1.27 9.52
CA LYS A 52 -14.63 -0.01 9.97
C LYS A 52 -13.35 0.34 9.20
N ASP A 53 -12.72 -0.66 8.59
CA ASP A 53 -11.46 -0.52 7.85
C ASP A 53 -11.69 -0.42 6.33
N VAL A 54 -12.95 -0.37 5.89
CA VAL A 54 -13.36 -0.17 4.50
C VAL A 54 -13.49 1.32 4.22
N LEU A 55 -12.65 1.84 3.31
CA LEU A 55 -12.67 3.25 2.89
C LEU A 55 -13.65 3.52 1.75
N PRO A 56 -13.77 2.64 0.72
CA PRO A 56 -14.75 2.82 -0.35
C PRO A 56 -16.19 2.77 0.15
N THR A 57 -16.99 3.70 -0.35
CA THR A 57 -18.42 3.83 -0.06
C THR A 57 -19.29 3.59 -1.28
N ASP A 58 -18.74 3.75 -2.49
CA ASP A 58 -19.46 3.53 -3.74
C ASP A 58 -18.48 3.29 -4.90
N ILE A 59 -18.96 2.70 -5.99
CA ILE A 59 -18.24 2.51 -7.25
C ILE A 59 -19.16 2.79 -8.44
N THR A 60 -18.69 3.62 -9.37
CA THR A 60 -19.37 3.89 -10.63
C THR A 60 -18.45 3.53 -11.80
N LYS A 61 -18.93 2.66 -12.70
CA LYS A 61 -18.27 2.37 -13.98
C LYS A 61 -18.68 3.40 -15.03
N HIS A 62 -17.71 4.04 -15.68
CA HIS A 62 -17.95 4.98 -16.78
C HIS A 62 -17.79 4.32 -18.15
N ASP A 63 -16.76 3.48 -18.28
CA ASP A 63 -16.49 2.63 -19.44
C ASP A 63 -15.64 1.42 -19.01
N ASP A 64 -15.13 0.63 -19.97
CA ASP A 64 -14.38 -0.60 -19.67
C ASP A 64 -13.05 -0.39 -18.94
N GLY A 65 -12.48 0.82 -18.99
CA GLY A 65 -11.21 1.16 -18.36
C GLY A 65 -11.29 2.22 -17.27
N HIS A 66 -12.43 2.91 -17.10
CA HIS A 66 -12.56 4.07 -16.21
C HIS A 66 -13.68 3.91 -15.18
N TYR A 67 -13.32 4.20 -13.92
CA TYR A 67 -14.20 4.07 -12.76
C TYR A 67 -14.02 5.27 -11.84
N THR A 68 -15.06 5.63 -11.10
CA THR A 68 -14.94 6.50 -9.92
C THR A 68 -15.29 5.68 -8.69
N VAL A 69 -14.42 5.71 -7.69
CA VAL A 69 -14.64 5.10 -6.37
C VAL A 69 -14.78 6.23 -5.37
N SER A 70 -15.95 6.39 -4.78
CA SER A 70 -16.13 7.33 -3.66
C SER A 70 -15.63 6.68 -2.38
N THR A 71 -14.98 7.47 -1.53
CA THR A 71 -14.38 7.01 -0.28
C THR A 71 -14.70 7.97 0.87
N GLN A 72 -14.62 7.45 2.08
CA GLN A 72 -14.69 8.24 3.30
C GLN A 72 -13.48 7.94 4.18
N TRP A 73 -12.67 8.97 4.44
CA TRP A 73 -11.57 8.85 5.39
C TRP A 73 -12.09 8.91 6.84
N PRO A 74 -11.57 8.04 7.72
CA PRO A 74 -11.99 8.02 9.12
C PRO A 74 -11.44 9.25 9.85
N ALA A 75 -12.26 9.94 10.64
CA ALA A 75 -11.82 11.12 11.40
C ALA A 75 -10.72 10.80 12.43
N ASP A 76 -10.75 9.60 13.00
CA ASP A 76 -9.69 9.07 13.85
C ASP A 76 -9.45 7.60 13.50
N HIS A 77 -8.19 7.24 13.28
CA HIS A 77 -7.78 5.88 13.01
C HIS A 77 -6.32 5.68 13.41
N ARG A 78 -6.07 4.80 14.39
CA ARG A 78 -4.76 4.49 15.00
C ARG A 78 -3.59 4.28 14.03
N ARG A 79 -3.85 3.86 12.79
CA ARG A 79 -2.84 3.65 11.73
C ARG A 79 -2.65 4.84 10.78
N PHE A 80 -3.68 5.66 10.64
CA PHE A 80 -3.83 6.62 9.54
C PHE A 80 -3.99 8.06 10.01
N THR A 81 -4.07 8.30 11.32
CA THR A 81 -4.06 9.63 11.93
C THR A 81 -2.93 9.76 12.95
N ASP A 82 -2.37 10.96 13.09
CA ASP A 82 -1.48 11.32 14.19
C ASP A 82 -2.27 11.79 15.43
N GLU A 83 -1.55 12.08 16.53
CA GLU A 83 -2.16 12.55 17.79
C GLU A 83 -2.85 13.92 17.66
N GLN A 84 -2.59 14.67 16.59
CA GLN A 84 -3.24 15.93 16.28
C GLN A 84 -4.43 15.74 15.32
N GLY A 85 -4.78 14.51 14.96
CA GLY A 85 -5.86 14.18 14.03
C GLY A 85 -5.52 14.43 12.57
N ASN A 86 -4.27 14.71 12.21
CA ASN A 86 -3.88 14.84 10.81
C ASN A 86 -3.77 13.47 10.14
N PHE A 87 -4.10 13.40 8.86
CA PHE A 87 -3.94 12.18 8.09
C PHE A 87 -2.48 11.87 7.81
N LEU A 88 -2.11 10.60 7.91
CA LEU A 88 -0.81 10.09 7.54
C LEU A 88 -0.81 9.72 6.04
N PRO A 89 0.32 9.88 5.33
CA PRO A 89 0.43 9.49 3.91
C PRO A 89 0.10 8.02 3.61
N SER A 90 0.17 7.13 4.62
CA SER A 90 -0.28 5.74 4.51
C SER A 90 -1.76 5.60 4.17
N LEU A 91 -2.61 6.57 4.54
CA LEU A 91 -4.02 6.58 4.20
C LEU A 91 -4.26 6.78 2.69
N VAL A 92 -3.41 7.58 2.04
CA VAL A 92 -3.48 7.85 0.60
C VAL A 92 -3.26 6.56 -0.20
N ILE A 93 -2.17 5.86 0.09
CA ILE A 93 -1.87 4.61 -0.62
C ILE A 93 -2.85 3.50 -0.26
N GLU A 94 -3.38 3.47 0.97
CA GLU A 94 -4.42 2.52 1.35
C GLU A 94 -5.73 2.78 0.58
N SER A 95 -6.10 4.05 0.41
CA SER A 95 -7.27 4.44 -0.39
C SER A 95 -7.12 3.99 -1.84
N VAL A 96 -5.94 4.23 -2.43
CA VAL A 96 -5.58 3.74 -3.78
C VAL A 96 -5.67 2.21 -3.84
N ARG A 97 -5.08 1.51 -2.86
CA ARG A 97 -5.07 0.04 -2.80
C ARG A 97 -6.49 -0.53 -2.76
N GLN A 98 -7.34 -0.03 -1.86
CA GLN A 98 -8.73 -0.52 -1.74
C GLN A 98 -9.54 -0.20 -3.01
N ALA A 99 -9.42 1.00 -3.58
CA ALA A 99 -10.12 1.36 -4.81
C ALA A 99 -9.73 0.46 -5.99
N VAL A 100 -8.44 0.16 -6.16
CA VAL A 100 -7.96 -0.70 -7.24
C VAL A 100 -8.44 -2.15 -7.07
N ILE A 101 -8.44 -2.68 -5.84
CA ILE A 101 -8.94 -4.04 -5.57
C ILE A 101 -10.45 -4.12 -5.77
N LEU A 102 -11.20 -3.09 -5.35
CA LEU A 102 -12.64 -2.99 -5.60
C LEU A 102 -12.94 -3.00 -7.09
N VAL A 103 -12.27 -2.14 -7.87
CA VAL A 103 -12.41 -2.11 -9.34
C VAL A 103 -12.04 -3.46 -9.96
N ALA A 104 -11.01 -4.14 -9.46
CA ALA A 104 -10.61 -5.44 -9.99
C ALA A 104 -11.69 -6.51 -9.79
N HIS A 105 -12.30 -6.57 -8.60
CA HIS A 105 -13.35 -7.55 -8.32
C HIS A 105 -14.70 -7.19 -8.97
N ASP A 106 -15.18 -5.97 -8.73
CA ASP A 106 -16.51 -5.52 -9.14
C ASP A 106 -16.55 -5.10 -10.61
N GLY A 107 -15.61 -4.25 -11.02
CA GLY A 107 -15.58 -3.68 -12.37
C GLY A 107 -15.00 -4.63 -13.44
N LEU A 108 -13.93 -5.35 -13.10
CA LEU A 108 -13.21 -6.22 -14.04
C LEU A 108 -13.55 -7.72 -13.87
N GLY A 109 -14.34 -8.08 -12.86
CA GLY A 109 -14.80 -9.44 -12.66
C GLY A 109 -13.71 -10.42 -12.21
N VAL A 110 -12.65 -9.95 -11.54
CA VAL A 110 -11.69 -10.86 -10.88
C VAL A 110 -12.43 -11.66 -9.81
N PRO A 111 -12.45 -12.99 -9.85
CA PRO A 111 -13.17 -13.76 -8.84
C PRO A 111 -12.50 -13.67 -7.46
N LEU A 112 -13.31 -13.67 -6.40
CA LEU A 112 -12.81 -13.80 -5.02
C LEU A 112 -11.90 -15.05 -4.87
N GLY A 113 -10.90 -14.94 -4.01
CA GLY A 113 -9.89 -15.99 -3.80
C GLY A 113 -8.73 -15.98 -4.79
N HIS A 114 -8.76 -15.14 -5.83
CA HIS A 114 -7.57 -14.83 -6.63
C HIS A 114 -6.60 -13.98 -5.82
N GLN A 115 -5.30 -14.23 -6.03
CA GLN A 115 -4.21 -13.58 -5.33
C GLN A 115 -3.67 -12.43 -6.16
N PHE A 116 -3.51 -11.27 -5.53
CA PHE A 116 -2.94 -10.07 -6.14
C PHE A 116 -1.48 -9.97 -5.72
N LEU A 117 -0.59 -10.05 -6.70
CA LEU A 117 0.85 -9.88 -6.49
C LEU A 117 1.21 -8.48 -6.98
N VAL A 118 1.47 -7.58 -6.04
CA VAL A 118 1.85 -6.19 -6.30
C VAL A 118 3.35 -6.14 -6.59
N SER A 119 3.73 -5.71 -7.80
CA SER A 119 5.14 -5.46 -8.14
C SER A 119 5.57 -4.06 -7.74
N SER A 120 4.67 -3.09 -7.91
CA SER A 120 4.89 -1.71 -7.52
C SER A 120 3.60 -1.02 -7.12
N ALA A 121 3.71 -0.03 -6.24
CA ALA A 121 2.64 0.89 -5.90
C ALA A 121 3.23 2.27 -5.63
N HIS A 122 2.49 3.34 -5.89
CA HIS A 122 2.98 4.69 -5.64
C HIS A 122 1.86 5.66 -5.34
N HIS A 123 2.21 6.76 -4.69
CA HIS A 123 1.36 7.95 -4.63
C HIS A 123 2.18 9.24 -4.62
N ARG A 124 1.50 10.33 -4.98
CA ARG A 124 1.92 11.71 -4.76
C ARG A 124 0.75 12.48 -4.17
N VAL A 125 1.00 13.30 -3.17
CA VAL A 125 -0.01 14.11 -2.51
C VAL A 125 0.63 15.41 -2.05
N ASP A 126 -0.14 16.49 -2.05
CA ASP A 126 0.27 17.72 -1.35
C ASP A 126 0.12 17.48 0.17
N PRO A 127 1.21 17.45 0.96
CA PRO A 127 1.12 17.14 2.39
C PRO A 127 0.25 18.14 3.17
N SER A 128 0.06 19.37 2.67
CA SER A 128 -0.82 20.34 3.31
C SER A 128 -2.30 19.90 3.29
N ARG A 129 -2.69 19.08 2.31
CA ARG A 129 -4.05 18.52 2.20
C ARG A 129 -4.35 17.43 3.21
N LEU A 130 -3.32 16.91 3.88
CA LEU A 130 -3.47 15.92 4.96
C LEU A 130 -3.68 16.57 6.33
N LEU A 131 -3.54 17.90 6.43
CA LEU A 131 -3.69 18.67 7.67
C LEU A 131 -5.13 19.14 7.85
N ALA A 132 -6.04 18.18 8.03
CA ALA A 132 -7.47 18.46 8.04
C ALA A 132 -8.17 17.80 9.24
N PRO A 133 -7.90 18.25 10.48
CA PRO A 133 -8.44 17.62 11.70
C PRO A 133 -9.98 17.71 11.82
N ASP A 134 -10.62 18.69 11.18
CA ASP A 134 -12.05 18.97 11.34
C ASP A 134 -12.92 18.56 10.14
N ALA A 135 -12.33 18.03 9.07
CA ALA A 135 -13.07 17.76 7.84
C ALA A 135 -13.48 16.27 7.76
N PRO A 136 -14.77 15.94 7.56
CA PRO A 136 -15.12 14.63 7.01
C PRO A 136 -14.61 14.59 5.57
N ALA A 137 -13.43 14.02 5.36
CA ALA A 137 -12.80 13.94 4.06
C ALA A 137 -13.50 12.84 3.23
N ARG A 138 -14.50 13.25 2.46
CA ARG A 138 -15.01 12.46 1.34
C ARG A 138 -14.14 12.73 0.13
N LEU A 139 -13.74 11.68 -0.55
CA LEU A 139 -12.90 11.78 -1.73
C LEU A 139 -13.42 10.89 -2.84
N ASP A 140 -13.31 11.39 -4.06
CA ASP A 140 -13.51 10.61 -5.25
C ASP A 140 -12.15 10.19 -5.83
N LEU A 141 -12.01 8.91 -6.11
CA LEU A 141 -10.84 8.31 -6.74
C LEU A 141 -11.20 7.94 -8.17
N ASP A 142 -10.69 8.72 -9.13
CA ASP A 142 -10.82 8.42 -10.55
C ASP A 142 -9.78 7.37 -10.92
N VAL A 143 -10.22 6.13 -11.18
CA VAL A 143 -9.37 4.99 -11.51
C VAL A 143 -9.39 4.75 -13.01
N SER A 144 -8.19 4.64 -13.60
CA SER A 144 -8.00 4.23 -15.00
C SER A 144 -7.13 2.98 -15.09
N ILE A 145 -7.59 1.99 -15.86
CA ILE A 145 -6.94 0.69 -16.03
C ILE A 145 -6.20 0.65 -17.38
N HIS A 146 -4.94 0.25 -17.32
CA HIS A 146 -4.02 0.16 -18.46
C HIS A 146 -3.41 -1.24 -18.54
N ASP A 147 -2.91 -1.60 -19.72
CA ASP A 147 -2.19 -2.86 -19.97
C ASP A 147 -2.89 -4.11 -19.42
N LEU A 148 -4.23 -4.12 -19.44
CA LEU A 148 -5.05 -5.21 -18.93
C LEU A 148 -4.83 -6.48 -19.75
N LYS A 149 -4.30 -7.52 -19.08
CA LYS A 149 -4.07 -8.83 -19.69
C LYS A 149 -5.05 -9.84 -19.15
N HIS A 150 -5.53 -10.72 -20.03
CA HIS A 150 -6.40 -11.82 -19.65
C HIS A 150 -5.69 -13.17 -19.82
N ARG A 151 -6.03 -14.11 -18.93
CA ARG A 151 -5.67 -15.52 -19.05
C ARG A 151 -6.93 -16.35 -18.88
N ARG A 152 -7.31 -17.10 -19.92
CA ARG A 152 -8.53 -17.91 -19.93
C ARG A 152 -9.79 -17.10 -19.57
N GLY A 153 -9.89 -15.86 -20.06
CA GLY A 153 -11.03 -14.98 -19.85
C GLY A 153 -11.04 -14.22 -18.51
N VAL A 154 -10.06 -14.44 -17.63
CA VAL A 154 -9.96 -13.74 -16.33
C VAL A 154 -8.80 -12.74 -16.38
N PRO A 155 -8.94 -11.52 -15.81
CA PRO A 155 -7.81 -10.61 -15.64
C PRO A 155 -6.63 -11.29 -14.94
N SER A 156 -5.43 -11.05 -15.45
CA SER A 156 -4.19 -11.72 -15.04
C SER A 156 -3.03 -10.75 -14.78
N ALA A 157 -3.11 -9.53 -15.30
CA ALA A 157 -2.26 -8.40 -14.94
C ALA A 157 -2.92 -7.09 -15.35
N LEU A 158 -2.62 -6.01 -14.64
CA LEU A 158 -3.06 -4.66 -14.96
C LEU A 158 -2.09 -3.62 -14.38
N GLU A 159 -2.08 -2.44 -14.98
CA GLU A 159 -1.57 -1.20 -14.37
C GLU A 159 -2.79 -0.33 -14.03
N ALA A 160 -2.85 0.19 -12.81
CA ALA A 160 -3.87 1.15 -12.42
C ALA A 160 -3.24 2.53 -12.18
N ARG A 161 -3.93 3.58 -12.62
CA ARG A 161 -3.60 4.97 -12.28
C ARG A 161 -4.83 5.63 -11.65
N VAL A 162 -4.61 6.33 -10.55
CA VAL A 162 -5.65 6.90 -9.72
C VAL A 162 -5.41 8.39 -9.53
N VAL A 163 -6.45 9.20 -9.69
CA VAL A 163 -6.45 10.62 -9.31
C VAL A 163 -7.37 10.79 -8.11
N LEU A 164 -6.87 11.43 -7.05
CA LEU A 164 -7.62 11.67 -5.82
C LEU A 164 -8.19 13.09 -5.86
N ARG A 165 -9.49 13.22 -5.62
CA ARG A 165 -10.21 14.50 -5.63
C ARG A 165 -10.95 14.76 -4.33
N VAL A 166 -10.96 16.02 -3.90
CA VAL A 166 -11.81 16.55 -2.83
C VAL A 166 -12.60 17.70 -3.44
N ASP A 167 -13.93 17.65 -3.39
CA ASP A 167 -14.82 18.68 -3.98
C ASP A 167 -14.46 19.03 -5.44
N GLY A 168 -14.00 18.03 -6.21
CA GLY A 168 -13.56 18.18 -7.60
C GLY A 168 -12.10 18.64 -7.78
N GLU A 169 -11.45 19.17 -6.74
CA GLU A 169 -10.04 19.58 -6.77
C GLU A 169 -9.10 18.39 -6.63
N ILE A 170 -8.04 18.34 -7.46
CA ILE A 170 -7.04 17.26 -7.39
C ILE A 170 -6.13 17.50 -6.19
N ILE A 171 -6.08 16.55 -5.27
CA ILE A 171 -5.18 16.60 -4.11
C ILE A 171 -3.99 15.66 -4.24
N GLY A 172 -4.07 14.69 -5.15
CA GLY A 172 -3.03 13.68 -5.31
C GLY A 172 -3.27 12.72 -6.46
N THR A 173 -2.31 11.84 -6.65
CA THR A 173 -2.32 10.76 -7.63
C THR A 173 -1.73 9.51 -7.02
N GLY A 174 -2.03 8.35 -7.56
CA GLY A 174 -1.35 7.11 -7.22
C GLY A 174 -1.61 6.03 -8.23
N GLY A 175 -1.24 4.81 -7.88
CA GLY A 175 -1.44 3.66 -8.74
C GLY A 175 -0.45 2.56 -8.45
N GLY A 176 -0.34 1.63 -9.37
CA GLY A 176 0.55 0.49 -9.24
C GLY A 176 0.33 -0.55 -10.32
N GLU A 177 1.19 -1.55 -10.28
CA GLU A 177 1.12 -2.71 -11.15
C GLU A 177 0.86 -3.95 -10.31
N CYS A 178 -0.07 -4.78 -10.76
CA CYS A 178 -0.30 -6.07 -10.13
C CYS A 178 -0.53 -7.17 -11.16
N SER A 179 -0.15 -8.39 -10.76
CA SER A 179 -0.60 -9.61 -11.42
C SER A 179 -1.64 -10.32 -10.58
N VAL A 180 -2.56 -11.00 -11.24
CA VAL A 180 -3.66 -11.74 -10.63
C VAL A 180 -3.46 -13.21 -10.91
N MET A 181 -3.45 -14.03 -9.86
CA MET A 181 -3.25 -15.47 -9.95
C MET A 181 -4.42 -16.21 -9.34
N THR A 182 -4.81 -17.33 -9.95
CA THR A 182 -5.79 -18.21 -9.31
C THR A 182 -5.20 -18.79 -8.03
N GLY A 183 -6.05 -19.07 -7.03
CA GLY A 183 -5.60 -19.67 -5.77
C GLY A 183 -4.89 -21.03 -5.97
N GLU A 184 -5.26 -21.81 -6.99
CA GLU A 184 -4.60 -23.08 -7.32
C GLU A 184 -3.16 -22.87 -7.81
N VAL A 185 -2.97 -21.95 -8.76
CA VAL A 185 -1.62 -21.64 -9.28
C VAL A 185 -0.76 -21.05 -8.17
N TYR A 186 -1.32 -20.16 -7.34
CA TYR A 186 -0.62 -19.58 -6.20
C TYR A 186 -0.18 -20.65 -5.19
N ARG A 187 -1.08 -21.55 -4.77
CA ARG A 187 -0.72 -22.66 -3.85
C ARG A 187 0.37 -23.55 -4.43
N ARG A 188 0.34 -23.85 -5.74
CA ARG A 188 1.39 -24.63 -6.40
C ARG A 188 2.73 -23.90 -6.40
N LEU A 189 2.72 -22.58 -6.64
CA LEU A 189 3.92 -21.73 -6.59
C LEU A 189 4.50 -21.67 -5.17
N ARG A 190 3.63 -21.61 -4.15
CA ARG A 190 3.97 -21.48 -2.74
C ARG A 190 3.93 -22.82 -1.98
N ARG A 191 4.12 -23.94 -2.68
CA ARG A 191 4.07 -25.27 -2.07
C ARG A 191 5.15 -25.39 -0.99
N GLY A 192 4.76 -25.84 0.20
CA GLY A 192 5.65 -25.93 1.36
C GLY A 192 5.94 -24.59 2.07
N ARG A 193 5.31 -23.49 1.64
CA ARG A 193 5.39 -22.18 2.31
C ARG A 193 4.06 -21.70 2.90
N THR A 194 2.93 -22.13 2.34
CA THR A 194 1.59 -21.62 2.74
C THR A 194 0.97 -22.33 3.92
N GLU A 195 1.27 -23.61 4.12
CA GLU A 195 0.48 -24.51 4.97
C GLU A 195 0.63 -24.22 6.47
N THR A 196 1.83 -23.85 6.91
CA THR A 196 2.15 -23.61 8.33
C THR A 196 2.59 -22.19 8.63
N ALA A 197 2.86 -21.35 7.61
CA ALA A 197 3.47 -20.03 7.78
C ALA A 197 2.81 -19.16 8.85
N TRP A 198 1.49 -19.10 8.90
CA TRP A 198 0.78 -18.30 9.89
C TRP A 198 0.90 -18.87 11.31
N ALA A 199 0.73 -20.18 11.46
CA ALA A 199 0.85 -20.86 12.75
C ALA A 199 2.29 -20.78 13.28
N ASP A 200 3.27 -20.93 12.40
CA ASP A 200 4.69 -20.79 12.71
C ASP A 200 5.02 -19.34 13.11
N ALA A 201 4.47 -18.34 12.41
CA ALA A 201 4.63 -16.93 12.77
C ALA A 201 4.01 -16.59 14.14
N LEU A 202 2.84 -17.14 14.47
CA LEU A 202 2.21 -17.00 15.78
C LEU A 202 3.04 -17.64 16.91
N ALA A 203 3.71 -18.76 16.63
CA ALA A 203 4.52 -19.48 17.60
C ALA A 203 5.95 -18.92 17.73
N ALA A 204 6.43 -18.20 16.71
CA ALA A 204 7.78 -17.64 16.68
C ALA A 204 7.96 -16.58 17.78
N PRO A 205 9.13 -16.54 18.45
CA PRO A 205 9.44 -15.47 19.39
C PRO A 205 9.41 -14.11 18.67
N LEU A 206 8.57 -13.20 19.16
CA LEU A 206 8.51 -11.83 18.66
C LEU A 206 9.65 -11.00 19.27
N PRO A 207 10.58 -10.42 18.48
CA PRO A 207 11.62 -9.56 19.01
C PRO A 207 11.04 -8.32 19.72
N ALA A 208 11.73 -7.85 20.76
CA ALA A 208 11.34 -6.65 21.47
C ALA A 208 11.34 -5.43 20.52
N PRO A 209 10.31 -4.57 20.59
CA PRO A 209 10.25 -3.36 19.76
C PRO A 209 11.38 -2.38 20.09
N VAL A 210 11.75 -1.55 19.12
CA VAL A 210 12.38 -0.26 19.45
C VAL A 210 11.38 0.60 20.23
N PRO A 211 11.82 1.58 21.04
CA PRO A 211 10.90 2.45 21.77
C PRO A 211 9.86 3.09 20.83
N PRO A 212 8.54 2.99 21.09
CA PRO A 212 7.51 3.45 20.15
C PRO A 212 7.70 4.90 19.68
N HIS A 213 8.01 5.80 20.61
CA HIS A 213 8.19 7.21 20.31
C HIS A 213 9.39 7.48 19.36
N SER A 214 10.39 6.59 19.33
CA SER A 214 11.54 6.74 18.41
C SER A 214 11.18 6.47 16.94
N VAL A 215 10.01 5.88 16.69
CA VAL A 215 9.50 5.53 15.36
C VAL A 215 8.12 6.12 15.07
N GLY A 216 7.70 7.13 15.85
CA GLY A 216 6.43 7.82 15.64
C GLY A 216 5.21 6.97 16.00
N ARG A 217 5.35 6.09 16.99
CA ARG A 217 4.28 5.24 17.53
C ARG A 217 4.05 5.50 19.01
N THR A 218 2.83 5.23 19.47
CA THR A 218 2.44 5.37 20.88
C THR A 218 2.42 4.01 21.60
N HIS A 219 2.19 2.91 20.87
CA HIS A 219 2.04 1.57 21.44
C HIS A 219 3.04 0.57 20.86
N ASP A 220 3.55 -0.33 21.70
CA ASP A 220 4.52 -1.36 21.33
C ASP A 220 4.05 -2.32 20.23
N CYS A 221 2.76 -2.65 20.20
CA CYS A 221 2.20 -3.55 19.18
C CYS A 221 2.09 -2.88 17.80
N ASP A 222 2.15 -1.54 17.71
CA ASP A 222 2.19 -0.83 16.42
C ASP A 222 3.61 -0.67 15.88
N VAL A 223 4.64 -1.06 16.63
CA VAL A 223 6.03 -0.95 16.20
C VAL A 223 6.38 -2.11 15.27
N ALA A 224 6.77 -1.83 14.03
CA ALA A 224 7.16 -2.86 13.06
C ALA A 224 8.68 -3.14 13.07
N LEU A 225 9.43 -2.50 13.97
CA LEU A 225 10.89 -2.55 14.00
C LEU A 225 11.44 -2.98 15.36
N ALA A 226 12.41 -3.88 15.36
CA ALA A 226 13.25 -4.21 16.49
C ALA A 226 14.67 -3.68 16.27
N PRO A 227 15.48 -3.50 17.32
CA PRO A 227 16.89 -3.12 17.17
C PRO A 227 17.64 -4.10 16.24
N GLY A 228 18.39 -3.55 15.27
CA GLY A 228 19.32 -4.33 14.46
C GLY A 228 20.69 -4.48 15.12
N GLU A 229 21.60 -5.18 14.44
CA GLU A 229 22.97 -5.39 14.92
C GLU A 229 23.84 -4.12 14.85
N ARG A 230 23.48 -3.16 13.98
CA ARG A 230 24.25 -1.93 13.73
C ARG A 230 23.35 -0.70 13.79
N PRO A 231 23.90 0.47 14.15
CA PRO A 231 23.19 1.74 14.04
C PRO A 231 22.64 1.97 12.63
N GLY A 232 21.39 2.41 12.52
CA GLY A 232 20.70 2.61 11.24
C GLY A 232 20.18 1.32 10.59
N GLU A 233 20.27 0.19 11.29
CA GLU A 233 19.65 -1.08 10.90
C GLU A 233 18.60 -1.50 11.92
N TRP A 234 17.54 -2.10 11.42
CA TRP A 234 16.46 -2.67 12.23
C TRP A 234 16.15 -4.08 11.76
N LEU A 235 15.51 -4.86 12.62
CA LEU A 235 14.87 -6.11 12.23
C LEU A 235 13.37 -5.88 12.07
N LEU A 236 12.81 -6.36 10.96
CA LEU A 236 11.37 -6.33 10.74
C LEU A 236 10.66 -7.24 11.77
N ARG A 237 9.66 -6.70 12.46
CA ARG A 237 8.81 -7.42 13.41
C ARG A 237 7.54 -7.89 12.70
N ALA A 238 7.18 -9.15 12.91
CA ALA A 238 5.94 -9.75 12.47
C ALA A 238 5.02 -9.99 13.67
N ASP A 239 4.48 -8.91 14.27
CA ASP A 239 3.47 -9.07 15.32
C ASP A 239 2.12 -9.45 14.71
N VAL A 240 1.99 -10.71 14.32
CA VAL A 240 0.80 -11.26 13.64
C VAL A 240 -0.47 -11.26 14.51
N SER A 241 -0.34 -10.88 15.80
CA SER A 241 -1.49 -10.67 16.69
C SER A 241 -2.12 -9.28 16.54
N ASN A 242 -1.44 -8.33 15.89
CA ASN A 242 -1.99 -7.00 15.63
C ASN A 242 -2.92 -7.00 14.41
N GLU A 243 -4.23 -7.08 14.65
CA GLU A 243 -5.28 -7.10 13.62
C GLU A 243 -5.25 -5.87 12.67
N LEU A 244 -4.71 -4.72 13.09
CA LEU A 244 -4.58 -3.53 12.22
C LEU A 244 -3.45 -3.66 11.19
N MET A 245 -2.48 -4.53 11.47
CA MET A 245 -1.38 -4.87 10.56
C MET A 245 -1.68 -6.15 9.78
N PHE A 246 -2.41 -7.06 10.43
CA PHE A 246 -2.61 -8.45 10.05
C PHE A 246 -4.10 -8.83 10.16
N ASP A 247 -4.90 -8.30 9.23
CA ASP A 247 -6.36 -8.42 9.22
C ASP A 247 -6.87 -9.85 8.91
N HIS A 248 -6.00 -10.70 8.36
CA HIS A 248 -6.28 -12.12 8.10
C HIS A 248 -4.98 -12.93 8.06
N PRO A 249 -5.04 -14.26 8.13
CA PRO A 249 -3.87 -15.11 7.90
C PRO A 249 -3.20 -14.82 6.56
N ASN A 250 -1.88 -14.67 6.59
CA ASN A 250 -1.02 -14.49 5.42
C ASN A 250 0.08 -15.57 5.40
N ASP A 251 0.65 -15.83 4.23
CA ASP A 251 1.80 -16.74 4.09
C ASP A 251 3.14 -16.02 3.93
N HIS A 252 3.13 -14.68 3.98
CA HIS A 252 4.28 -13.79 3.93
C HIS A 252 3.88 -12.41 4.49
N MET A 253 4.87 -11.52 4.68
CA MET A 253 4.59 -10.17 5.16
C MET A 253 3.75 -9.36 4.15
N PRO A 254 2.63 -8.76 4.57
CA PRO A 254 1.85 -7.88 3.70
C PRO A 254 2.63 -6.64 3.29
N ALA A 255 2.49 -6.20 2.04
CA ALA A 255 3.16 -4.98 1.54
C ALA A 255 2.84 -3.73 2.37
N MET A 256 1.62 -3.63 2.93
CA MET A 256 1.25 -2.53 3.83
C MET A 256 2.01 -2.58 5.17
N VAL A 257 2.44 -3.74 5.66
CA VAL A 257 3.29 -3.83 6.86
C VAL A 257 4.74 -3.42 6.52
N LEU A 258 5.23 -3.79 5.33
CA LEU A 258 6.53 -3.32 4.83
C LEU A 258 6.56 -1.80 4.71
N LEU A 259 5.47 -1.20 4.22
CA LEU A 259 5.31 0.24 4.17
C LEU A 259 5.30 0.88 5.56
N ASP A 260 4.62 0.27 6.51
CA ASP A 260 4.60 0.76 7.89
C ASP A 260 5.99 0.77 8.52
N ALA A 261 6.71 -0.34 8.37
CA ALA A 261 8.10 -0.47 8.81
C ALA A 261 9.00 0.58 8.16
N ALA A 262 8.79 0.88 6.88
CA ALA A 262 9.54 1.92 6.20
C ALA A 262 9.21 3.33 6.70
N GLN A 263 7.95 3.64 7.00
CA GLN A 263 7.58 4.91 7.61
C GLN A 263 8.19 5.07 9.01
N GLN A 264 8.21 3.99 9.79
CA GLN A 264 8.85 3.95 11.12
C GLN A 264 10.36 4.18 11.04
N ALA A 265 11.05 3.52 10.10
CA ALA A 265 12.47 3.71 9.87
C ALA A 265 12.76 5.15 9.38
N ALA A 266 11.90 5.67 8.50
CA ALA A 266 12.00 7.05 8.01
C ALA A 266 11.86 8.06 9.14
N TYR A 267 10.88 7.88 10.03
CA TYR A 267 10.69 8.70 11.22
C TYR A 267 11.94 8.69 12.10
N ALA A 268 12.49 7.49 12.39
CA ALA A 268 13.69 7.35 13.22
C ALA A 268 14.92 8.08 12.65
N VAL A 269 15.08 8.10 11.31
CA VAL A 269 16.18 8.82 10.65
C VAL A 269 15.91 10.32 10.53
N PHE A 270 14.66 10.73 10.35
CA PHE A 270 14.30 12.14 10.30
C PHE A 270 14.39 12.84 11.66
N GLY A 271 14.22 12.11 12.75
CA GLY A 271 14.31 12.63 14.12
C GLY A 271 13.15 13.57 14.44
N GLU A 272 13.44 14.70 15.09
CA GLU A 272 12.44 15.68 15.53
C GLU A 272 11.73 16.43 14.38
N ARG A 273 12.18 16.24 13.14
CA ARG A 273 11.57 16.87 11.96
C ARG A 273 10.25 16.17 11.60
N PRO A 274 9.20 16.90 11.22
CA PRO A 274 7.95 16.30 10.77
C PRO A 274 8.19 15.51 9.48
N PHE A 275 8.05 14.18 9.54
CA PHE A 275 8.11 13.32 8.36
C PHE A 275 6.79 13.38 7.58
N ARG A 276 6.77 14.17 6.51
CA ARG A 276 5.59 14.43 5.66
C ARG A 276 5.94 14.31 4.18
N PRO A 277 6.18 13.08 3.68
CA PRO A 277 6.53 12.88 2.29
C PRO A 277 5.40 13.33 1.36
N SER A 278 5.77 14.06 0.31
CA SER A 278 4.91 14.42 -0.83
C SER A 278 4.70 13.25 -1.79
N SER A 279 5.56 12.22 -1.71
CA SER A 279 5.47 11.03 -2.54
C SER A 279 6.00 9.77 -1.86
N CYS A 280 5.47 8.63 -2.29
CA CYS A 280 5.94 7.31 -1.91
C CYS A 280 5.95 6.41 -3.14
N GLU A 281 7.03 5.66 -3.32
CA GLU A 281 7.18 4.62 -4.34
C GLU A 281 7.57 3.32 -3.65
N VAL A 282 6.73 2.30 -3.78
CA VAL A 282 6.89 0.96 -3.22
C VAL A 282 7.28 0.00 -4.34
N SER A 283 8.36 -0.75 -4.14
CA SER A 283 8.81 -1.80 -5.04
C SER A 283 9.02 -3.10 -4.26
N CYS A 284 8.30 -4.15 -4.62
CA CYS A 284 8.43 -5.48 -4.01
C CYS A 284 9.01 -6.44 -5.04
N SER A 285 10.23 -6.92 -4.82
CA SER A 285 10.90 -7.85 -5.74
C SER A 285 10.65 -9.32 -5.36
N ARG A 286 10.39 -9.59 -4.07
CA ARG A 286 10.25 -10.93 -3.49
C ARG A 286 9.28 -10.91 -2.30
N TYR A 287 8.77 -12.08 -1.97
CA TYR A 287 8.07 -12.29 -0.69
C TYR A 287 9.04 -12.09 0.47
N VAL A 288 8.57 -11.46 1.54
CA VAL A 288 9.27 -11.41 2.82
C VAL A 288 8.68 -12.52 3.68
N GLU A 289 9.43 -13.62 3.82
CA GLU A 289 8.97 -14.81 4.54
C GLU A 289 9.00 -14.57 6.06
N PHE A 290 8.08 -15.18 6.81
CA PHE A 290 8.07 -15.08 8.28
C PHE A 290 9.20 -15.86 8.96
N ASP A 291 9.70 -16.91 8.31
CA ASP A 291 10.67 -17.86 8.87
C ASP A 291 12.13 -17.39 8.81
N SER A 292 12.37 -16.19 8.28
CA SER A 292 13.72 -15.66 8.05
C SER A 292 13.78 -14.19 8.47
N ALA A 293 14.83 -13.78 9.17
CA ALA A 293 15.00 -12.39 9.57
C ALA A 293 15.10 -11.45 8.36
N CYS A 294 14.37 -10.34 8.39
CA CYS A 294 14.47 -9.27 7.38
C CYS A 294 15.11 -8.04 8.02
N VAL A 295 16.28 -7.64 7.52
CA VAL A 295 17.00 -6.44 7.96
C VAL A 295 16.48 -5.24 7.17
N VAL A 296 15.99 -4.23 7.88
CA VAL A 296 15.52 -2.96 7.33
C VAL A 296 16.62 -1.92 7.48
N ARG A 297 16.89 -1.17 6.41
CA ARG A 297 17.88 -0.09 6.36
C ARG A 297 17.27 1.17 5.77
N ALA A 298 17.63 2.32 6.30
CA ALA A 298 17.20 3.62 5.78
C ALA A 298 18.41 4.48 5.39
N ASP A 299 18.33 5.13 4.22
CA ASP A 299 19.35 6.00 3.67
C ASP A 299 18.71 7.35 3.31
N LEU A 300 19.10 8.40 4.03
CA LEU A 300 18.59 9.76 3.85
C LEU A 300 19.60 10.59 3.04
N LYS A 301 19.14 11.16 1.93
CA LYS A 301 19.92 12.09 1.10
C LYS A 301 19.22 13.41 1.01
N GLU A 302 20.00 14.48 1.09
CA GLU A 302 19.54 15.83 0.78
C GLU A 302 19.67 16.07 -0.73
N GLU A 303 18.60 16.54 -1.38
CA GLU A 303 18.65 17.01 -2.76
C GLU A 303 18.71 18.53 -2.76
N ALA A 304 19.77 19.10 -3.35
CA ALA A 304 19.93 20.54 -3.49
C ALA A 304 18.67 21.14 -4.14
N ASP A 305 18.01 22.04 -3.39
CA ASP A 305 16.78 22.77 -3.73
C ASP A 305 15.48 21.95 -3.82
N ARG A 306 15.47 20.66 -3.44
CA ARG A 306 14.28 19.78 -3.55
C ARG A 306 13.87 19.05 -2.27
N GLY A 307 14.55 19.32 -1.15
CA GLY A 307 14.26 18.68 0.13
C GLY A 307 15.06 17.40 0.30
N TYR A 308 14.39 16.31 0.67
CA TYR A 308 15.04 15.06 1.05
C TYR A 308 14.51 13.90 0.21
N VAL A 309 15.38 12.93 -0.07
CA VAL A 309 15.00 11.61 -0.56
C VAL A 309 15.43 10.59 0.48
N LEU A 310 14.48 9.79 0.94
CA LEU A 310 14.75 8.72 1.89
C LEU A 310 14.38 7.38 1.25
N SER A 311 15.37 6.51 1.11
CA SER A 311 15.17 5.13 0.65
C SER A 311 15.21 4.19 1.86
N VAL A 312 14.18 3.36 2.01
CA VAL A 312 14.17 2.24 2.94
C VAL A 312 14.22 0.94 2.16
N THR A 313 15.16 0.06 2.52
CA THR A 313 15.31 -1.26 1.90
C THR A 313 15.17 -2.37 2.92
N GLY A 314 14.58 -3.49 2.50
CA GLY A 314 14.56 -4.73 3.27
C GLY A 314 15.46 -5.78 2.64
N HIS A 315 16.22 -6.49 3.47
CA HIS A 315 17.15 -7.54 3.04
C HIS A 315 16.85 -8.83 3.80
N GLN A 316 16.63 -9.94 3.09
CA GLN A 316 16.42 -11.27 3.68
C GLN A 316 17.33 -12.25 2.96
N ASN A 317 18.07 -13.07 3.71
CA ASN A 317 19.01 -14.06 3.15
C ASN A 317 20.05 -13.46 2.19
N GLY A 318 20.50 -12.22 2.47
CA GLY A 318 21.50 -11.51 1.66
C GLY A 318 20.97 -10.85 0.38
N GLU A 319 19.67 -10.92 0.12
CA GLU A 319 19.04 -10.30 -1.05
C GLU A 319 18.09 -9.16 -0.65
N GLN A 320 18.08 -8.08 -1.44
CA GLN A 320 17.08 -7.02 -1.29
C GLN A 320 15.71 -7.52 -1.78
N VAL A 321 14.73 -7.51 -0.89
CA VAL A 321 13.37 -8.03 -1.11
C VAL A 321 12.33 -6.94 -1.36
N PHE A 322 12.56 -5.74 -0.83
CA PHE A 322 11.77 -4.55 -1.13
C PHE A 322 12.60 -3.26 -1.05
N GLU A 323 12.08 -2.22 -1.70
CA GLU A 323 12.53 -0.83 -1.54
C GLU A 323 11.33 0.11 -1.50
N ILE A 324 11.37 1.09 -0.61
CA ILE A 324 10.38 2.15 -0.50
C ILE A 324 11.10 3.49 -0.52
N LEU A 325 10.80 4.32 -1.50
CA LEU A 325 11.33 5.67 -1.59
C LEU A 325 10.29 6.70 -1.17
N PHE A 326 10.73 7.65 -0.35
CA PHE A 326 9.97 8.81 0.08
C PHE A 326 10.64 10.09 -0.43
N ARG A 327 9.83 11.08 -0.84
CA ARG A 327 10.26 12.45 -1.14
C ARG A 327 9.26 13.45 -0.59
#